data_AF-A0A1G7B321-F1
#
_entry.id   AF-A0A1G7B321-F1
#
_cell.length_a   1.000
_cell.length_b   1.000
_cell.length_c   1.000
_cell.angle_alpha   90.00
_cell.angle_beta   90.00
_cell.angle_gamma   90.00
#
_symmetry.space_group_name_H-M   'P 1'
#
loop_
_entity.id
_entity.type
_entity.pdbx_description
1 polymer ?
#
loop_
_entity_poly.entity_id
_entity_poly.type
_entity_poly.pdbx_seq_one_letter_code
_entity_poly.pdbx_strand_id
1 'polypeptide(L)' 'MIEDGDFGPGTPAQVRTGVPRVDAVIEAVEQLEERPIEEHVGVFETAHEALRRALDAEPDVPADEPA' A
#
# COMPACT_ATOMS: atom_id res chain seq x y z
N MET A 1 10.03 20.89 13.87
CA MET A 1 8.59 21.01 13.57
C MET A 1 8.40 20.27 12.27
N ILE A 2 7.80 19.08 12.33
CA ILE A 2 7.30 18.43 11.12
C ILE A 2 6.09 19.26 10.73
N GLU A 3 6.13 19.87 9.55
CA GLU A 3 5.02 20.65 9.02
C GLU A 3 3.82 19.71 8.88
N ASP A 4 2.78 19.99 9.67
CA ASP A 4 1.50 19.31 9.62
C ASP A 4 1.05 19.20 8.16
N GLY A 5 0.93 17.96 7.68
CA GLY A 5 0.26 17.71 6.41
C GLY A 5 -1.12 18.36 6.48
N ASP A 6 -1.36 19.31 5.59
CA ASP A 6 -2.67 19.90 5.34
C ASP A 6 -3.58 18.80 4.77
N PHE A 7 -4.11 17.94 5.65
CA PHE A 7 -5.19 17.01 5.35
C PHE A 7 -6.51 17.77 5.44
N GLY A 8 -6.68 18.82 4.62
CA GLY A 8 -7.99 19.47 4.46
C GLY A 8 -9.08 18.45 4.10
N PRO A 9 -10.38 18.79 4.19
CA PRO A 9 -11.48 17.88 3.86
C PRO A 9 -11.62 17.64 2.34
N GLY A 10 -10.51 17.40 1.65
CA GLY A 10 -10.50 16.73 0.36
C GLY A 10 -10.43 15.24 0.64
N THR A 11 -11.41 14.49 0.17
CA THR A 11 -11.31 13.03 0.06
C THR A 11 -9.92 12.70 -0.51
N PRO A 12 -9.11 11.85 0.14
CA PRO A 12 -7.78 11.54 -0.36
C PRO A 12 -7.92 11.13 -1.83
N ALA A 13 -7.24 11.85 -2.72
CA ALA A 13 -7.26 11.48 -4.13
C ALA A 13 -6.79 10.03 -4.21
N GLN A 14 -7.67 9.12 -4.66
CA GLN A 14 -7.43 7.67 -4.66
C GLN A 14 -6.08 7.40 -5.33
N VAL A 15 -5.07 7.08 -4.52
CA VAL A 15 -3.71 6.95 -5.00
C VAL A 15 -3.62 5.63 -5.75
N ARG A 16 -3.40 5.68 -7.06
CA ARG A 16 -3.16 4.50 -7.90
C ARG A 16 -1.74 4.54 -8.43
N THR A 17 -0.96 3.55 -8.01
CA THR A 17 0.46 3.42 -8.31
C THR A 17 0.69 2.73 -9.66
N GLY A 18 -0.31 2.05 -10.20
CA GLY A 18 -0.19 1.24 -11.42
C GLY A 18 0.46 -0.12 -11.20
N VAL A 19 0.84 -0.44 -9.95
CA VAL A 19 1.34 -1.75 -9.55
C VAL A 19 0.17 -2.51 -8.89
N PRO A 20 -0.40 -3.55 -9.54
CA PRO A 20 -1.64 -4.19 -9.07
C PRO A 20 -1.61 -4.65 -7.61
N ARG A 21 -0.43 -5.11 -7.17
CA ARG A 21 -0.23 -5.58 -5.80
C ARG A 21 -0.22 -4.46 -4.76
N VAL A 22 0.32 -3.30 -5.11
CA VAL A 22 0.34 -2.11 -4.24
C VAL A 22 -1.04 -1.46 -4.24
N ASP A 23 -1.71 -1.40 -5.39
CA ASP A 23 -3.06 -0.84 -5.51
C ASP A 23 -4.09 -1.66 -4.71
N ALA A 24 -3.94 -2.99 -4.63
CA ALA A 24 -4.78 -3.84 -3.78
C ALA A 24 -4.59 -3.58 -2.28
N VAL A 25 -3.36 -3.26 -1.86
CA VAL A 25 -3.07 -2.90 -0.47
C VAL A 25 -3.68 -1.53 -0.13
N ILE A 26 -3.55 -0.56 -1.03
CA ILE A 26 -4.15 0.78 -0.85
C ILE A 26 -5.67 0.66 -0.70
N GLU A 27 -6.33 -0.11 -1.56
CA GLU A 27 -7.79 -0.34 -1.47
C GLU A 27 -8.21 -1.01 -0.16
N ALA A 28 -7.42 -1.95 0.36
CA ALA A 28 -7.67 -2.58 1.65
C ALA A 28 -7.56 -1.59 2.83
N VAL A 29 -6.69 -0.58 2.70
CA VAL A 29 -6.52 0.49 3.70
C VAL A 29 -7.62 1.55 3.57
N GLU A 30 -8.05 1.90 2.37
CA GLU A 30 -9.19 2.83 2.17
C GLU A 30 -10.49 2.28 2.80
N GLN A 31 -10.74 0.97 2.69
CA GLN A 31 -11.92 0.31 3.27
C GLN A 31 -11.87 0.18 4.81
N LEU A 32 -10.74 0.49 5.45
CA LEU A 32 -10.63 0.42 6.91
C LEU A 32 -11.39 1.55 7.62
N GLU A 33 -11.56 2.72 6.98
CA GLU A 33 -12.28 3.85 7.59
C GLU A 33 -13.71 3.49 8.01
N GLU A 34 -14.33 2.54 7.32
CA GLU A 34 -15.70 2.06 7.58
C GLU A 34 -15.74 0.91 8.61
N ARG A 35 -14.59 0.41 9.08
CA ARG A 35 -14.47 -0.75 9.98
C ARG A 35 -14.20 -0.34 11.43
N PRO A 36 -14.59 -1.16 12.42
CA PRO A 36 -14.22 -0.96 13.82
C PRO A 36 -12.69 -0.93 14.00
N ILE A 37 -12.21 -0.04 14.88
CA ILE A 37 -10.78 0.20 15.09
C ILE A 37 -10.02 -1.04 15.59
N GLU A 38 -10.71 -1.94 16.28
CA GLU A 38 -10.17 -3.22 16.74
C GLU A 38 -9.75 -4.12 15.57
N GLU A 39 -10.38 -3.95 14.40
CA GLU A 39 -10.08 -4.72 13.19
C GLU A 39 -8.95 -4.10 12.36
N HIS A 40 -8.59 -2.83 12.62
CA HIS A 40 -7.60 -2.10 11.83
C HIS A 40 -6.22 -2.73 11.92
N VAL A 41 -5.81 -3.11 13.13
CA VAL A 41 -4.47 -3.66 13.37
C VAL A 41 -4.22 -4.90 12.53
N GLY A 42 -5.17 -5.85 12.49
CA GLY A 42 -5.00 -7.09 11.72
C GLY A 42 -4.93 -6.86 10.21
N VAL A 43 -5.70 -5.90 9.69
CA VAL A 43 -5.63 -5.52 8.27
C VAL A 43 -4.34 -4.80 7.95
N PHE A 44 -3.90 -3.87 8.80
CA PHE A 44 -2.62 -3.17 8.65
C PHE A 44 -1.44 -4.15 8.65
N GLU A 45 -1.42 -5.11 9.56
CA GLU A 45 -0.37 -6.15 9.61
C GLU A 45 -0.35 -6.99 8.32
N THR A 46 -1.52 -7.42 7.84
CA THR A 46 -1.66 -8.20 6.60
C THR A 46 -1.21 -7.39 5.38
N ALA A 47 -1.63 -6.13 5.29
CA ALA A 47 -1.23 -5.19 4.26
C ALA A 47 0.28 -4.96 4.26
N HIS A 48 0.87 -4.78 5.44
CA HIS A 48 2.30 -4.55 5.62
C HIS A 48 3.12 -5.78 5.20
N GLU A 49 2.69 -6.99 5.56
CA GLU A 49 3.33 -8.23 5.12
C GLU A 49 3.22 -8.41 3.59
N ALA A 50 2.05 -8.13 3.02
CA ALA A 50 1.82 -8.21 1.58
C ALA A 50 2.71 -7.25 0.79
N LEU A 51 2.86 -6.02 1.28
CA LEU A 51 3.74 -4.99 0.71
C LEU A 51 5.21 -5.38 0.83
N ARG A 52 5.64 -5.84 2.02
CA ARG A 52 7.02 -6.30 2.23
C ARG A 52 7.37 -7.41 1.25
N ARG A 53 6.52 -8.41 1.09
CA ARG A 53 6.72 -9.49 0.13
C ARG A 53 6.61 -9.04 -1.34
N ALA A 54 5.99 -7.91 -1.62
CA ALA A 54 5.99 -7.32 -2.95
C ALA A 54 7.33 -6.66 -3.27
N LEU A 55 7.93 -5.99 -2.28
CA LEU A 55 9.21 -5.30 -2.39
C LEU A 55 10.42 -6.26 -2.29
N ASP A 56 10.32 -7.30 -1.48
CA ASP A 56 11.36 -8.34 -1.32
C ASP A 56 11.43 -9.28 -2.53
N ALA A 57 10.36 -9.36 -3.32
CA ALA A 57 10.43 -10.02 -4.62
C ALA A 57 11.21 -9.10 -5.56
N GLU A 58 12.47 -9.44 -5.84
CA GLU A 58 13.21 -8.78 -6.92
C GLU A 58 12.32 -8.80 -8.17
N PRO A 59 12.19 -7.67 -8.89
CA PRO A 59 11.54 -7.72 -10.20
C PRO A 59 12.24 -8.80 -10.99
N ASP A 60 11.47 -9.69 -11.63
CA ASP A 60 11.97 -10.70 -12.56
C ASP A 60 12.61 -9.95 -13.74
N VAL A 61 13.84 -9.46 -13.52
CA VAL A 61 14.70 -8.94 -14.55
C VAL A 61 15.09 -10.20 -15.32
N PRO A 62 14.64 -10.36 -16.58
CA PRO A 62 15.05 -11.51 -17.37
C PRO A 62 16.58 -11.52 -17.33
N ALA A 63 17.13 -12.60 -16.78
CA ALA A 63 18.57 -12.78 -16.67
C ALA A 63 19.17 -12.48 -18.04
N ASP A 64 19.88 -11.34 -18.13
CA ASP A 64 20.55 -10.85 -19.32
C ASP A 64 21.28 -12.04 -19.97
N GLU A 65 20.85 -12.43 -21.16
CA GLU A 65 21.44 -13.52 -21.94
C GLU A 65 22.93 -13.23 -22.11
N PRO A 66 23.85 -14.15 -21.72
CA PRO A 66 25.28 -13.92 -21.94
C PRO A 66 25.57 -13.90 -23.44
N ALA A 67 26.05 -12.75 -23.92
CA ALA A 67 26.55 -12.53 -25.29
C ALA A 67 27.87 -13.26 -25.57
#